data_AF-A0A2U1PWT5-F1
#
_entry.id   AF-A0A2U1PWT5-F1
#
_cell.length_a   1.000
_cell.length_b   1.000
_cell.length_c   1.000
_cell.angle_alpha   90.00
_cell.angle_beta   90.00
_cell.angle_gamma   90.00
#
_symmetry.space_group_name_H-M   'P 1'
#
loop_
_entity.id
_entity.type
_entity.pdbx_description
1 polymer ?
#
loop_
_entity_poly.entity_id
_entity_poly.type
_entity_poly.pdbx_seq_one_letter_code
_entity_poly.pdbx_strand_id
1 'polypeptide(L)'
;MSINIRGLGSDDKKGWIKSIRHKECPDLIALQETKCSTIDEFVIEVMWGCRNFGYVQKEATGNSGGLLMVWDSNVFSCKQAVGDDRFIAVKDY
;
A
#
# COMPACT_ATOMS: atom_id res chain seq x y z
N MET A 1 -1.85 -7.51 6.80
CA MET A 1 -2.85 -6.59 7.39
C MET A 1 -3.64 -5.89 6.28
N SER A 2 -4.94 -5.60 6.49
CA SER A 2 -5.77 -4.88 5.51
C SER A 2 -6.52 -3.72 6.19
N ILE A 3 -6.48 -2.52 5.61
CA ILE A 3 -7.04 -1.29 6.20
C ILE A 3 -7.78 -0.50 5.13
N ASN A 4 -9.02 -0.09 5.40
CA ASN A 4 -9.71 0.92 4.60
C ASN A 4 -9.43 2.31 5.19
N ILE A 5 -8.65 3.13 4.48
CA ILE A 5 -8.12 4.40 4.97
C ILE A 5 -9.05 5.59 4.66
N ARG A 6 -9.93 5.47 3.67
CA ARG A 6 -10.85 6.55 3.24
C ARG A 6 -10.11 7.87 2.91
N GLY A 7 -9.04 7.78 2.13
CA GLY A 7 -8.24 8.89 1.62
C GLY A 7 -6.88 9.00 2.31
N LEU A 8 -5.79 9.00 1.54
CA LEU A 8 -4.41 9.09 2.04
C LEU A 8 -3.86 10.54 2.11
N GLY A 9 -4.66 11.53 1.70
CA GLY A 9 -4.19 12.90 1.47
C GLY A 9 -3.66 13.68 2.68
N SER A 10 -3.91 13.25 3.92
CA SER A 10 -3.40 13.95 5.12
C SER A 10 -2.14 13.29 5.70
N ASP A 11 -1.21 14.11 6.18
CA ASP A 11 0.04 13.62 6.77
C ASP A 11 -0.19 12.83 8.06
N ASP A 12 -1.22 13.18 8.84
CA ASP A 12 -1.62 12.43 10.04
C ASP A 12 -1.90 10.95 9.74
N LYS A 13 -2.55 10.67 8.60
CA LYS A 13 -2.87 9.28 8.22
C LYS A 13 -1.63 8.50 7.81
N LYS A 14 -0.69 9.16 7.11
CA LYS A 14 0.60 8.56 6.76
C LYS A 14 1.40 8.20 8.02
N GLY A 15 1.44 9.12 8.98
CA GLY A 15 2.07 8.90 10.29
C GLY A 15 1.39 7.79 11.09
N TRP A 16 0.05 7.72 11.06
CA TRP A 16 -0.71 6.65 11.70
C TRP A 16 -0.44 5.28 11.09
N ILE A 17 -0.38 5.16 9.76
CA ILE A 17 0.00 3.92 9.07
C ILE A 17 1.41 3.49 9.51
N LYS A 18 2.36 4.43 9.53
CA LYS A 18 3.73 4.17 9.98
C LYS A 18 3.77 3.64 11.42
N SER A 19 3.00 4.25 12.32
CA SER A 19 2.88 3.81 13.71
C SER A 19 2.34 2.38 13.82
N ILE A 20 1.27 2.06 13.07
CA ILE A 20 0.72 0.70 13.02
C ILE A 20 1.73 -0.30 12.47
N ARG A 21 2.40 0.03 11.35
CA ARG A 21 3.43 -0.81 10.76
C ARG A 21 4.54 -1.12 11.76
N HIS A 22 5.01 -0.14 12.51
CA HIS A 22 6.05 -0.35 13.54
C HIS A 22 5.55 -1.15 14.74
N LYS A 23 4.29 -0.97 15.14
CA LYS A 23 3.73 -1.64 16.31
C LYS A 23 3.39 -3.10 16.04
N GLU A 24 2.78 -3.37 14.89
CA GLU A 24 2.22 -4.68 14.57
C GLU A 24 3.15 -5.52 13.68
N CYS A 25 4.23 -4.92 13.16
CA CYS A 25 5.26 -5.55 12.32
C CYS A 25 4.73 -6.50 11.23
N PRO A 26 3.72 -6.10 10.42
CA PRO A 26 3.21 -6.98 9.38
C PRO A 26 4.21 -7.11 8.22
N ASP A 27 4.35 -8.31 7.66
CA ASP A 27 5.13 -8.52 6.43
C ASP A 27 4.47 -7.87 5.20
N LEU A 28 3.15 -7.61 5.27
CA LEU A 28 2.36 -7.02 4.19
C LEU A 28 1.21 -6.15 4.73
N ILE A 29 1.00 -4.98 4.13
CA ILE A 29 -0.12 -4.08 4.36
C ILE A 29 -0.87 -3.84 3.05
N ALA A 30 -2.19 -4.01 3.07
CA ALA A 30 -3.09 -3.61 2.00
C ALA A 30 -3.95 -2.42 2.47
N LEU A 31 -3.92 -1.33 1.70
CA LEU A 31 -4.72 -0.12 1.93
C LEU A 31 -5.80 -0.01 0.85
N GLN A 32 -7.04 0.22 1.29
CA GLN A 32 -8.20 0.41 0.43
C GLN A 32 -8.76 1.83 0.57
N GLU A 33 -9.45 2.31 -0.47
CA GLU A 33 -10.01 3.67 -0.51
C GLU A 33 -8.89 4.71 -0.31
N THR A 34 -7.75 4.56 -0.99
CA THR A 34 -6.65 5.53 -0.93
C THR A 34 -7.06 6.91 -1.46
N LYS A 35 -8.01 6.95 -2.40
CA LYS A 35 -8.54 8.13 -3.11
C LYS A 35 -7.45 9.01 -3.72
N CYS A 36 -6.36 8.38 -4.13
CA CYS A 36 -5.24 9.01 -4.80
C CYS A 36 -5.18 8.53 -6.25
N SER A 37 -4.97 9.44 -7.19
CA SER A 37 -4.69 9.07 -8.57
C SER A 37 -3.41 8.26 -8.62
N THR A 38 -2.32 8.76 -8.03
CA THR A 38 -1.06 8.03 -7.90
C THR A 38 -0.49 8.30 -6.51
N ILE A 39 0.15 7.30 -5.92
CA ILE A 39 0.88 7.44 -4.66
C ILE A 39 2.36 7.36 -5.01
N ASP A 40 3.10 8.43 -4.70
CA ASP A 40 4.54 8.48 -4.92
C ASP A 40 5.25 7.45 -4.03
N GLU A 41 6.28 6.81 -4.58
CA GLU A 41 7.11 5.85 -3.86
C GLU A 41 7.69 6.45 -2.58
N PHE A 42 8.04 7.75 -2.58
CA PHE A 42 8.49 8.45 -1.38
C PHE A 42 7.44 8.46 -0.25
N VAL A 43 6.15 8.62 -0.59
CA VAL A 43 5.06 8.54 0.40
C VAL A 43 4.96 7.12 0.97
N ILE A 44 5.16 6.11 0.13
CA ILE A 44 5.18 4.70 0.54
C ILE A 44 6.38 4.44 1.46
N GLU A 45 7.57 4.93 1.12
CA GLU A 45 8.78 4.85 1.96
C GLU A 45 8.55 5.48 3.34
N VAL A 46 7.90 6.65 3.40
CA VAL A 46 7.58 7.32 4.67
C VAL A 46 6.62 6.47 5.52
N MET A 47 5.58 5.91 4.91
CA MET A 47 4.61 5.05 5.60
C MET A 47 5.22 3.71 6.04
N TRP A 48 6.08 3.13 5.20
CA TRP A 48 6.74 1.86 5.48
C TRP A 48 7.88 2.01 6.50
N GLY A 49 8.54 3.17 6.52
CA GLY A 49 9.60 3.48 7.48
C GLY A 49 11.01 3.02 7.09
N CYS A 50 11.18 2.38 5.92
CA CYS A 50 12.48 2.07 5.33
C CYS A 50 12.36 1.87 3.81
N ARG A 51 13.47 1.73 3.10
CA ARG A 51 13.52 1.45 1.65
C ARG A 51 13.36 -0.01 1.27
N ASN A 52 13.29 -0.91 2.25
CA ASN A 52 13.13 -2.33 1.97
C ASN A 52 11.65 -2.70 1.87
N PHE A 53 11.04 -2.34 0.74
CA PHE A 53 9.67 -2.74 0.42
C PHE A 53 9.50 -2.96 -1.07
N GLY A 54 8.51 -3.79 -1.40
CA GLY A 54 7.90 -3.79 -2.71
C GLY A 54 6.47 -3.30 -2.57
N TYR A 55 5.89 -2.84 -3.68
CA TYR A 55 4.52 -2.38 -3.69
C TYR A 55 3.86 -2.59 -5.05
N VAL A 56 2.54 -2.60 -5.04
CA VAL A 56 1.72 -2.41 -6.23
C VAL A 56 0.54 -1.52 -5.87
N GLN A 57 0.18 -0.61 -6.77
CA GLN A 57 -0.96 0.26 -6.59
C GLN A 57 -1.91 0.17 -7.77
N LYS A 58 -3.19 0.36 -7.49
CA LYS A 58 -4.23 0.62 -8.46
C LYS A 58 -4.79 2.00 -8.17
N GLU A 59 -4.65 2.87 -9.15
CA GLU A 59 -5.04 4.27 -9.12
C GLU A 59 -6.54 4.45 -8.89
N ALA A 60 -6.92 5.48 -8.13
CA ALA A 60 -8.32 5.90 -8.05
C ALA A 60 -8.73 6.56 -9.37
N THR A 61 -9.64 5.92 -10.10
CA THR A 61 -10.22 6.44 -11.35
C THR A 61 -11.73 6.59 -11.20
N GLY A 62 -12.27 7.80 -11.38
CA GLY A 62 -13.70 8.09 -11.22
C GLY A 62 -14.19 7.79 -9.80
N ASN A 63 -15.14 6.86 -9.67
CA ASN A 63 -15.69 6.43 -8.37
C ASN A 63 -14.88 5.33 -7.68
N SER A 64 -13.81 4.80 -8.31
CA SER A 64 -12.98 3.78 -7.68
C SER A 64 -12.10 4.42 -6.59
N GLY A 65 -12.08 3.81 -5.41
CA GLY A 65 -11.37 4.34 -4.25
C GLY A 65 -9.86 4.16 -4.28
N GLY A 66 -9.31 3.39 -5.23
CA GLY A 66 -7.88 3.06 -5.29
C GLY A 66 -7.44 2.02 -4.25
N LEU A 67 -6.38 1.28 -4.58
CA LEU A 67 -5.79 0.22 -3.76
C LEU A 67 -4.27 0.38 -3.72
N LEU A 68 -3.65 0.05 -2.59
CA LEU A 68 -2.20 -0.03 -2.45
C LEU A 68 -1.86 -1.27 -1.63
N MET A 69 -0.94 -2.10 -2.13
CA MET A 69 -0.37 -3.20 -1.39
C MET A 69 1.13 -2.96 -1.25
N VAL A 70 1.65 -3.09 -0.03
CA VAL A 70 3.08 -2.89 0.30
C VAL A 70 3.54 -4.08 1.13
N TRP A 71 4.74 -4.58 0.89
CA TRP A 71 5.30 -5.74 1.59
C TRP A 71 6.80 -5.58 1.86
N ASP A 72 7.33 -6.36 2.80
CA ASP A 72 8.76 -6.48 3.04
C ASP A 72 9.42 -7.28 1.91
N SER A 73 10.37 -6.66 1.19
CA SER A 73 11.10 -7.31 0.09
C SER A 73 12.00 -8.46 0.54
N ASN A 74 12.30 -8.59 1.83
CA ASN A 74 13.01 -9.75 2.37
C ASN A 74 12.10 -10.97 2.52
N VAL A 75 10.78 -10.78 2.55
CA VAL A 75 9.80 -11.84 2.79
C VAL A 75 9.07 -12.22 1.51
N PHE A 76 8.79 -11.25 0.64
CA PHE A 76 8.03 -11.46 -0.58
C PHE A 76 8.68 -10.76 -1.78
N SER A 77 8.84 -11.48 -2.89
CA SER A 77 9.34 -10.93 -4.15
C SER A 77 8.26 -11.01 -5.24
N CYS A 78 7.70 -9.86 -5.63
CA CYS A 78 6.66 -9.83 -6.64
C CYS A 78 7.22 -10.16 -8.02
N LYS A 79 6.89 -11.33 -8.56
CA LYS A 79 7.19 -11.72 -9.94
C LYS A 79 6.12 -11.26 -10.93
N GLN A 80 4.87 -11.33 -10.52
CA GLN A 80 3.74 -10.94 -11.33
C GLN A 80 2.68 -10.25 -10.46
N ALA A 81 2.17 -9.14 -10.95
CA ALA A 81 1.00 -8.49 -10.40
C ALA A 81 -0.09 -8.43 -11.48
N VAL A 82 -1.32 -8.75 -11.10
CA VAL A 82 -2.51 -8.56 -11.93
C VAL A 82 -3.57 -7.86 -11.10
N GLY A 83 -4.34 -6.98 -11.72
CA GLY A 83 -5.38 -6.26 -11.02
C GLY A 83 -6.33 -5.56 -11.97
N ASP A 84 -7.50 -5.26 -11.45
CA ASP A 84 -8.52 -4.43 -12.08
C ASP A 84 -9.05 -3.44 -11.02
N ASP A 85 -10.07 -2.65 -11.33
CA ASP A 85 -10.62 -1.62 -10.45
C ASP A 85 -11.10 -2.14 -9.08
N ARG A 86 -11.25 -3.46 -8.93
CA ARG A 86 -11.79 -4.11 -7.72
C ARG A 86 -10.79 -4.94 -6.93
N PHE A 87 -9.63 -5.29 -7.52
CA PHE A 87 -8.68 -6.17 -6.85
C PHE A 87 -7.25 -6.01 -7.37
N ILE A 88 -6.32 -6.42 -6.52
CA ILE A 88 -4.91 -6.63 -6.82
C ILE A 88 -4.57 -8.04 -6.37
N ALA A 89 -3.89 -8.80 -7.23
CA ALA A 89 -3.28 -10.07 -6.90
C ALA A 89 -1.79 -10.02 -7.27
N VAL A 90 -0.94 -10.46 -6.35
CA VAL A 90 0.51 -10.56 -6.52
C VAL A 90 0.93 -12.02 -6.36
N LYS A 91 1.93 -12.43 -7.14
CA LYS A 91 2.49 -13.79 -7.12
C LYS A 91 3.99 -13.74 -6.87
N ASP A 92 4.41 -14.52 -5.88
CA ASP A 92 5.81 -14.90 -5.59
C ASP A 92 6.10 -16.31 -6.12
N TYR A 93 7.34 -16.77 -5.98
CA TYR A 93 7.82 -18.09 -6.38
C TYR A 93 7.21 -19.24 -5.58
#